data_AF-A0A478FST6-F1
#
_entry.id   AF-A0A478FST6-F1
#
_cell.length_a   1.000
_cell.length_b   1.000
_cell.length_c   1.000
_cell.angle_alpha   90.00
_cell.angle_beta   90.00
_cell.angle_gamma   90.00
#
_symmetry.space_group_name_H-M   'P 1'
#
loop_
_entity.id
_entity.type
_entity.pdbx_description
1 polymer ?
#
loop_
_entity_poly.entity_id
_entity_poly.type
_entity_poly.pdbx_seq_one_letter_code
_entity_poly.pdbx_strand_id
1 'polypeptide(L)'
;MNNNSILNGTDFGSIFLLFLPVALIIITFIYIKKKKQDENKEFNRFGRRGKKNHVWQIIKEYHKKKNKIGGTIEMYFLFERVHPADLEDYLNRAHKFRVKQEAKKLGIKPPKIKKQDFSEIKKYFDDLEEETNELNKKEKINAVKSQKIENIRDSIPKQRKRRKRYVILYKMKDRNVVSDWIAIEVELIKQNTKEGKMEDNVVINKELDVEMEMKWMEPLLQEKLDARNKKIEEDNKRALKEQKKKEKKSWMSIFKSSNKKI
;
A
#
# COMPACT_ATOMS: atom_id res chain seq x y z
N MET A 1 -74.07 -25.47 -19.23
CA MET A 1 -73.14 -26.47 -18.67
C MET A 1 -71.73 -25.93 -18.85
N ASN A 2 -71.16 -25.36 -17.78
CA ASN A 2 -69.86 -24.70 -17.80
C ASN A 2 -68.78 -25.71 -17.42
N ASN A 3 -67.81 -25.92 -18.31
CA ASN A 3 -66.63 -26.73 -18.05
C ASN A 3 -65.57 -25.85 -17.37
N ASN A 4 -65.23 -26.21 -16.14
CA ASN A 4 -64.15 -25.60 -15.37
C ASN A 4 -62.79 -26.09 -15.89
N SER A 5 -61.94 -25.17 -16.34
CA SER A 5 -60.51 -25.37 -16.52
C SER A 5 -59.78 -25.10 -15.19
N ILE A 6 -59.37 -26.17 -14.52
CA ILE A 6 -58.44 -26.11 -13.39
C ILE A 6 -57.03 -26.00 -13.98
N LEU A 7 -56.51 -24.77 -14.06
CA LEU A 7 -55.09 -24.52 -14.30
C LEU A 7 -54.36 -24.57 -12.96
N ASN A 8 -53.59 -25.64 -12.76
CA ASN A 8 -52.65 -25.80 -11.65
C ASN A 8 -51.55 -24.74 -11.75
N GLY A 9 -51.73 -23.61 -11.06
CA GLY A 9 -50.70 -22.62 -10.79
C GLY A 9 -49.67 -23.22 -9.83
N THR A 10 -48.61 -23.80 -10.40
CA THR A 10 -47.49 -24.35 -9.66
C THR A 10 -46.74 -23.26 -8.89
N ASP A 11 -46.38 -23.60 -7.65
CA ASP A 11 -45.60 -22.87 -6.66
C ASP A 11 -44.21 -22.42 -7.15
N PHE A 12 -44.14 -21.48 -8.09
CA PHE A 12 -42.85 -20.88 -8.46
C PHE A 12 -42.30 -19.96 -7.36
N GLY A 13 -43.13 -19.47 -6.44
CA GLY A 13 -42.71 -18.56 -5.37
C GLY A 13 -41.92 -19.21 -4.22
N SER A 14 -42.16 -20.50 -3.93
CA SER A 14 -41.54 -21.18 -2.79
C SER A 14 -40.09 -21.60 -3.06
N ILE A 15 -39.75 -21.85 -4.33
CA ILE A 15 -38.41 -22.26 -4.75
C ILE A 15 -37.41 -21.08 -4.60
N PHE A 16 -37.80 -19.84 -4.91
CA PHE A 16 -36.91 -18.68 -4.79
C PHE A 16 -36.52 -18.33 -3.35
N LEU A 17 -37.38 -18.62 -2.36
CA LEU A 17 -37.12 -18.37 -0.94
C LEU A 17 -36.01 -19.27 -0.37
N LEU A 18 -35.89 -20.51 -0.87
CA LEU A 18 -34.83 -21.45 -0.46
C LEU A 18 -33.45 -21.08 -1.02
N PHE A 19 -33.39 -20.46 -2.21
CA PHE A 19 -32.12 -20.09 -2.85
C PHE A 19 -31.57 -18.73 -2.41
N LEU A 20 -32.41 -17.86 -1.84
CA LEU A 20 -32.02 -16.52 -1.37
C LEU A 20 -30.85 -16.51 -0.34
N PRO A 21 -30.82 -17.36 0.70
CA PRO A 21 -29.69 -17.40 1.63
C PRO A 21 -28.40 -17.92 0.97
N VAL A 22 -28.51 -18.89 0.05
CA VAL A 22 -27.35 -19.44 -0.67
C VAL A 22 -26.76 -18.39 -1.61
N ALA A 23 -27.59 -17.64 -2.33
CA ALA A 23 -27.16 -16.55 -3.20
C ALA A 23 -26.43 -15.43 -2.44
N LEU A 24 -26.93 -15.05 -1.25
CA LEU A 24 -26.27 -14.05 -0.39
C LEU A 24 -24.87 -14.51 0.08
N ILE A 25 -24.71 -15.79 0.43
CA ILE A 25 -23.40 -16.36 0.79
C ILE A 25 -22.43 -16.32 -0.41
N ILE A 26 -22.90 -16.65 -1.60
CA ILE A 26 -22.07 -16.60 -2.82
C ILE A 26 -21.66 -15.16 -3.14
N ILE A 27 -22.59 -14.20 -3.09
CA ILE A 27 -22.31 -12.78 -3.36
C ILE A 27 -21.32 -12.21 -2.34
N THR A 28 -21.49 -12.49 -1.05
CA THR A 28 -20.56 -12.04 0.00
C THR A 28 -19.17 -12.66 -0.17
N PHE A 29 -19.08 -13.95 -0.55
CA PHE A 29 -17.81 -14.60 -0.84
C PHE A 29 -17.10 -13.98 -2.06
N ILE A 30 -17.83 -13.68 -3.13
CA ILE A 30 -17.30 -12.98 -4.31
C ILE A 30 -16.81 -11.57 -3.94
N TYR A 31 -17.59 -10.83 -3.14
CA TYR A 31 -17.21 -9.49 -2.69
C TYR A 31 -15.93 -9.51 -1.84
N ILE A 32 -15.81 -10.43 -0.87
CA ILE A 32 -14.61 -10.60 -0.05
C ILE A 32 -13.41 -11.02 -0.92
N LYS A 33 -13.61 -11.93 -1.88
CA LYS A 33 -12.55 -12.38 -2.79
C LYS A 33 -12.07 -11.25 -3.70
N LYS A 34 -12.98 -10.43 -4.23
CA LYS A 34 -12.68 -9.27 -5.06
C LYS A 34 -11.93 -8.20 -4.27
N LYS A 35 -12.37 -7.89 -3.04
CA LYS A 35 -11.66 -6.97 -2.13
C LYS A 35 -10.23 -7.42 -1.83
N LYS A 36 -10.03 -8.71 -1.52
CA LYS A 36 -8.67 -9.28 -1.30
C LYS A 36 -7.80 -9.26 -2.56
N GLN A 37 -8.40 -9.46 -3.74
CA GLN A 37 -7.66 -9.35 -5.00
C GLN A 37 -7.25 -7.92 -5.29
N ASP A 38 -8.07 -6.91 -4.97
CA ASP A 38 -7.74 -5.52 -5.23
C ASP A 38 -6.64 -5.01 -4.26
N GLU A 39 -6.67 -5.42 -2.99
CA GLU A 39 -5.56 -5.20 -2.03
C GLU A 39 -4.24 -5.85 -2.50
N ASN A 40 -4.29 -7.08 -3.03
CA ASN A 40 -3.11 -7.73 -3.62
C ASN A 40 -2.68 -7.09 -4.94
N LYS A 41 -3.59 -6.55 -5.74
CA LYS A 41 -3.26 -5.86 -7.00
C LYS A 41 -2.53 -4.55 -6.73
N GLU A 42 -2.88 -3.80 -5.68
CA GLU A 42 -2.13 -2.59 -5.32
C GLU A 42 -0.68 -2.90 -4.93
N PHE A 43 -0.44 -3.97 -4.18
CA PHE A 43 0.92 -4.43 -3.86
C PHE A 43 1.67 -4.95 -5.11
N ASN A 44 0.94 -5.53 -6.07
CA ASN A 44 1.49 -6.04 -7.34
C ASN A 44 1.62 -4.99 -8.46
N ARG A 45 1.28 -3.71 -8.22
CA ARG A 45 1.55 -2.60 -9.17
C ARG A 45 3.02 -2.17 -9.18
N PHE A 46 3.83 -2.66 -8.25
CA PHE A 46 5.28 -2.51 -8.17
C PHE A 46 5.98 -3.71 -8.87
N GLY A 47 5.86 -3.78 -10.20
CA GLY A 47 6.54 -4.78 -11.03
C GLY A 47 6.18 -6.25 -10.79
N ARG A 48 6.48 -7.10 -11.78
CA ARG A 48 6.27 -8.55 -11.69
C ARG A 48 7.27 -9.29 -10.78
N ARG A 49 8.16 -8.56 -10.08
CA ARG A 49 9.06 -9.09 -9.03
C ARG A 49 8.51 -8.75 -7.64
N GLY A 50 7.31 -9.25 -7.34
CA GLY A 50 6.58 -9.05 -6.08
C GLY A 50 7.24 -9.69 -4.86
N LYS A 51 8.35 -9.13 -4.37
CA LYS A 51 8.83 -9.44 -3.02
C LYS A 51 9.07 -8.14 -2.28
N LYS A 52 8.65 -8.10 -1.00
CA LYS A 52 9.00 -7.10 0.02
C LYS A 52 10.46 -6.60 -0.06
N ASN A 53 11.33 -7.45 -0.59
CA ASN A 53 12.71 -7.17 -0.96
C ASN A 53 12.91 -5.92 -1.83
N HIS A 54 11.98 -5.54 -2.71
CA HIS A 54 12.24 -4.43 -3.65
C HIS A 54 12.27 -3.06 -2.97
N VAL A 55 11.26 -2.73 -2.16
CA VAL A 55 11.25 -1.47 -1.37
C VAL A 55 12.44 -1.44 -0.39
N TRP A 56 12.73 -2.58 0.23
CA TRP A 56 13.88 -2.73 1.10
C TRP A 56 15.22 -2.53 0.37
N GLN A 57 15.36 -3.04 -0.86
CA GLN A 57 16.54 -2.84 -1.72
C GLN A 57 16.70 -1.38 -2.09
N ILE A 58 15.61 -0.70 -2.46
CA ILE A 58 15.61 0.73 -2.77
C ILE A 58 16.12 1.55 -1.58
N ILE A 59 15.58 1.29 -0.38
CA ILE A 59 16.02 1.98 0.84
C ILE A 59 17.51 1.69 1.11
N LYS A 60 17.96 0.45 0.91
CA LYS A 60 19.38 0.09 1.08
C LYS A 60 20.29 0.79 0.08
N GLU A 61 19.90 0.86 -1.19
CA GLU A 61 20.64 1.58 -2.21
C GLU A 61 20.71 3.08 -1.91
N TYR A 62 19.61 3.66 -1.42
CA TYR A 62 19.57 5.03 -0.93
C TYR A 62 20.62 5.28 0.16
N HIS A 63 20.61 4.45 1.20
CA HIS A 63 21.57 4.58 2.31
C HIS A 63 23.02 4.32 1.89
N LYS A 64 23.25 3.37 0.98
CA LYS A 64 24.56 3.11 0.40
C LYS A 64 25.10 4.35 -0.31
N LYS A 65 24.28 5.02 -1.13
CA LYS A 65 24.66 6.29 -1.81
C LYS A 65 24.99 7.41 -0.83
N LYS A 66 24.37 7.41 0.36
CA LYS A 66 24.61 8.39 1.43
C LYS A 66 25.74 7.99 2.39
N ASN A 67 26.48 6.91 2.12
CA ASN A 67 27.53 6.37 3.01
C ASN A 67 27.03 6.07 4.44
N LYS A 68 25.73 5.78 4.62
CA LYS A 68 25.15 5.38 5.90
C LYS A 68 25.03 3.86 5.91
N ILE A 69 25.83 3.18 6.74
CA ILE A 69 25.88 1.71 6.84
C ILE A 69 25.54 1.30 8.27
N GLY A 70 24.87 0.16 8.45
CA GLY A 70 24.71 -0.51 9.76
C GLY A 70 23.29 -0.56 10.32
N GLY A 71 22.40 0.34 9.90
CA GLY A 71 21.01 0.34 10.34
C GLY A 71 20.15 -0.75 9.67
N THR A 72 19.19 -1.28 10.42
CA THR A 72 18.15 -2.17 9.91
C THR A 72 16.87 -1.40 9.62
N ILE A 73 16.09 -1.81 8.63
CA ILE A 73 14.80 -1.18 8.34
C ILE A 73 13.76 -1.79 9.29
N GLU A 74 13.24 -0.98 10.21
CA GLU A 74 12.23 -1.40 11.20
C GLU A 74 10.84 -1.51 10.57
N MET A 75 10.50 -0.48 9.79
CA MET A 75 9.24 -0.42 9.08
C MET A 75 9.32 0.51 7.90
N TYR A 76 8.53 0.20 6.89
CA TYR A 76 8.37 1.05 5.72
C TYR A 76 6.93 0.96 5.21
N PHE A 77 6.50 2.05 4.60
CA PHE A 77 5.25 2.20 3.91
C PHE A 77 5.51 2.84 2.56
N LEU A 78 4.69 2.46 1.59
CA LEU A 78 4.77 2.94 0.22
C LEU A 78 3.45 3.61 -0.11
N PHE A 79 3.49 4.83 -0.64
CA PHE A 79 2.32 5.58 -1.05
C PHE A 79 2.50 6.01 -2.51
N GLU A 80 1.47 5.85 -3.35
CA GLU A 80 1.47 6.45 -4.68
C GLU A 80 1.40 7.97 -4.52
N ARG A 81 2.25 8.70 -5.23
CA ARG A 81 2.26 10.17 -5.19
C ARG A 81 0.92 10.68 -5.71
N VAL A 82 0.32 11.61 -4.98
CA VAL A 82 -0.95 12.22 -5.40
C VAL A 82 -0.73 13.04 -6.66
N HIS A 83 -1.66 12.91 -7.61
CA HIS A 83 -1.66 13.75 -8.80
C HIS A 83 -2.03 15.19 -8.40
N PRO A 84 -1.42 16.25 -8.96
CA PRO A 84 -1.72 17.63 -8.57
C PRO A 84 -3.21 17.99 -8.58
N ALA A 85 -3.95 17.45 -9.56
CA ALA A 85 -5.41 17.63 -9.65
C ALA A 85 -6.20 17.07 -8.46
N ASP A 86 -5.70 16.02 -7.81
CA ASP A 86 -6.37 15.34 -6.69
C ASP A 86 -5.84 15.82 -5.33
N LEU A 87 -4.77 16.63 -5.31
CA LEU A 87 -4.05 17.02 -4.09
C LEU A 87 -4.97 17.67 -3.05
N GLU A 88 -5.83 18.57 -3.49
CA GLU A 88 -6.75 19.28 -2.60
C GLU A 88 -7.73 18.34 -1.90
N ASP A 89 -8.19 17.28 -2.57
CA ASP A 89 -9.06 16.27 -1.96
C ASP A 89 -8.33 15.43 -0.92
N TYR A 90 -7.06 15.10 -1.15
CA TYR A 90 -6.23 14.42 -0.16
C TYR A 90 -5.98 15.31 1.06
N LEU A 91 -5.65 16.58 0.86
CA LEU A 91 -5.42 17.54 1.94
C LEU A 91 -6.68 17.78 2.77
N ASN A 92 -7.83 17.94 2.11
CA ASN A 92 -9.11 18.05 2.80
C ASN A 92 -9.43 16.80 3.62
N ARG A 93 -9.17 15.60 3.09
CA ARG A 93 -9.36 14.35 3.83
C ARG A 93 -8.44 14.26 5.04
N ALA A 94 -7.17 14.61 4.89
CA ALA A 94 -6.19 14.61 5.98
C ALA A 94 -6.54 15.63 7.07
N HIS A 95 -6.92 16.86 6.69
CA HIS A 95 -7.40 17.86 7.64
C HIS A 95 -8.62 17.37 8.43
N LYS A 96 -9.63 16.82 7.72
CA LYS A 96 -10.82 16.24 8.38
C LYS A 96 -10.45 15.12 9.35
N PHE A 97 -9.46 14.31 8.98
CA PHE A 97 -8.95 13.25 9.83
C PHE A 97 -8.27 13.81 11.10
N ARG A 98 -7.38 14.80 10.99
CA ARG A 98 -6.69 15.43 12.13
C ARG A 98 -7.67 16.04 13.12
N VAL A 99 -8.62 16.84 12.64
CA VAL A 99 -9.65 17.46 13.48
C VAL A 99 -10.46 16.40 14.24
N LYS A 100 -10.80 15.28 13.60
CA LYS A 100 -11.50 14.16 14.26
C LYS A 100 -10.63 13.48 15.31
N GLN A 101 -9.34 13.26 15.04
CA GLN A 101 -8.43 12.63 15.99
C GLN A 101 -8.19 13.51 17.21
N GLU A 102 -8.02 14.83 17.02
CA GLU A 102 -7.88 15.79 18.10
C GLU A 102 -9.14 15.85 18.97
N ALA A 103 -10.32 15.94 18.36
CA ALA A 103 -11.59 15.90 19.08
C ALA A 103 -11.75 14.59 19.88
N LYS A 104 -11.37 13.45 19.28
CA LYS A 104 -11.40 12.14 19.95
C LYS A 104 -10.44 12.08 21.15
N LYS A 105 -9.22 12.62 21.03
CA LYS A 105 -8.25 12.69 22.14
C LYS A 105 -8.77 13.52 23.30
N LEU A 106 -9.49 14.60 23.00
CA LEU A 106 -10.12 15.48 23.99
C LEU A 106 -11.47 14.97 24.51
N GLY A 107 -12.01 13.87 23.96
CA GLY A 107 -13.32 13.34 24.34
C GLY A 107 -14.51 14.21 23.92
N ILE A 108 -14.33 15.12 22.97
CA ILE A 108 -15.37 16.06 22.51
C ILE A 108 -15.91 15.67 21.13
N LYS A 109 -17.09 16.19 20.78
CA LYS A 109 -17.65 16.04 19.44
C LYS A 109 -16.80 16.81 18.42
N PRO A 110 -16.50 16.26 17.23
CA PRO A 110 -15.73 16.96 16.21
C PRO A 110 -16.42 18.28 15.79
N PRO A 111 -15.68 19.40 15.77
CA PRO A 111 -16.24 20.68 15.35
C PRO A 111 -16.57 20.69 13.86
N LYS A 112 -17.42 21.65 13.44
CA LYS A 112 -17.66 21.90 12.01
C LYS A 112 -16.37 22.39 11.36
N ILE A 113 -15.99 21.73 10.27
CA ILE A 113 -14.69 21.90 9.63
C ILE A 113 -14.78 23.07 8.66
N LYS A 114 -14.00 24.12 8.90
CA LYS A 114 -13.85 25.26 7.98
C LYS A 114 -12.90 24.88 6.84
N LYS A 115 -12.99 25.59 5.72
CA LYS A 115 -11.98 25.51 4.65
C LYS A 115 -10.63 25.94 5.24
N GLN A 116 -9.63 25.09 5.11
CA GLN A 116 -8.26 25.37 5.50
C GLN A 116 -7.51 25.92 4.30
N ASP A 117 -6.61 26.88 4.53
CA ASP A 117 -5.68 27.30 3.49
C ASP A 117 -4.57 26.26 3.32
N PHE A 118 -4.35 25.86 2.07
CA PHE A 118 -3.35 24.89 1.66
C PHE A 118 -2.30 25.49 0.71
N SER A 119 -2.24 26.82 0.61
CA SER A 119 -1.30 27.55 -0.25
C SER A 119 0.15 27.09 -0.08
N GLU A 120 0.62 27.00 1.16
CA GLU A 120 1.99 26.57 1.50
C GLU A 120 2.31 25.16 0.97
N ILE A 121 1.42 24.18 1.21
CA ILE A 121 1.66 22.81 0.77
C ILE A 121 1.49 22.65 -0.74
N LYS A 122 0.57 23.39 -1.36
CA LYS A 122 0.44 23.42 -2.81
C LYS A 122 1.73 23.93 -3.45
N LYS A 123 2.27 25.04 -2.95
CA LYS A 123 3.55 25.58 -3.40
C LYS A 123 4.68 24.56 -3.26
N TYR A 124 4.79 23.89 -2.12
CA TYR A 124 5.77 22.81 -1.94
C TYR A 124 5.62 21.72 -3.01
N PHE A 125 4.40 21.26 -3.31
CA PHE A 125 4.17 20.27 -4.37
C PHE A 125 4.54 20.76 -5.76
N ASP A 126 4.26 22.03 -6.06
CA ASP A 126 4.59 22.65 -7.33
C ASP A 126 6.13 22.75 -7.49
N ASP A 127 6.84 23.18 -6.45
CA ASP A 127 8.31 23.25 -6.42
C ASP A 127 8.93 21.84 -6.62
N LEU A 128 8.35 20.81 -6.02
CA LEU A 128 8.78 19.41 -6.22
C LEU A 128 8.57 18.93 -7.66
N GLU A 129 7.46 19.31 -8.29
CA GLU A 129 7.14 18.96 -9.66
C GLU A 129 8.12 19.64 -10.63
N GLU A 130 8.41 20.91 -10.41
CA GLU A 130 9.39 21.66 -11.20
C GLU A 130 10.78 21.04 -11.11
N GLU A 131 11.28 20.76 -9.90
CA GLU A 131 12.59 20.14 -9.70
C GLU A 131 12.68 18.76 -10.37
N THR A 132 11.62 17.95 -10.25
CA THR A 132 11.55 16.64 -10.90
C THR A 132 11.62 16.77 -12.42
N ASN A 133 10.93 17.78 -12.98
CA ASN A 133 10.96 18.06 -14.41
C ASN A 133 12.36 18.54 -14.86
N GLU A 134 13.08 19.31 -14.05
CA GLU A 134 14.45 19.71 -14.33
C GLU A 134 15.44 18.54 -14.30
N LEU A 135 15.36 17.68 -13.28
CA LEU A 135 16.19 16.47 -13.19
C LEU A 135 15.99 15.59 -14.44
N ASN A 136 14.73 15.42 -14.84
CA ASN A 136 14.37 14.69 -16.05
C ASN A 136 14.90 15.33 -17.34
N LYS A 137 14.97 16.67 -17.41
CA LYS A 137 15.62 17.37 -18.54
C LYS A 137 17.13 17.13 -18.54
N LYS A 138 17.80 17.23 -17.38
CA LYS A 138 19.24 17.01 -17.24
C LYS A 138 19.64 15.57 -17.60
N GLU A 139 18.87 14.57 -17.13
CA GLU A 139 19.10 13.17 -17.50
C GLU A 139 18.98 12.95 -19.01
N LYS A 140 17.97 13.54 -19.66
CA LYS A 140 17.85 13.48 -21.13
C LYS A 140 19.06 14.09 -21.81
N ILE A 141 19.53 15.25 -21.36
CA ILE A 141 20.71 15.91 -21.94
C ILE A 141 21.94 15.02 -21.78
N ASN A 142 22.14 14.41 -20.61
CA ASN A 142 23.27 13.53 -20.34
C ASN A 142 23.21 12.23 -21.18
N ALA A 143 22.02 11.64 -21.32
CA ALA A 143 21.81 10.48 -22.19
C ALA A 143 22.18 10.81 -23.65
N VAL A 144 21.71 11.96 -24.15
CA VAL A 144 22.03 12.45 -25.51
C VAL A 144 23.53 12.73 -25.66
N LYS A 145 24.18 13.34 -24.67
CA LYS A 145 25.64 13.60 -24.71
C LYS A 145 26.47 12.31 -24.68
N SER A 146 26.03 11.31 -23.93
CA SER A 146 26.71 10.01 -23.84
C SER A 146 26.53 9.15 -25.10
N GLN A 147 25.45 9.39 -25.86
CA GLN A 147 25.21 8.79 -27.17
C GLN A 147 25.60 9.79 -28.27
N LYS A 148 26.88 9.81 -28.68
CA LYS A 148 27.32 10.50 -29.91
C LYS A 148 26.67 9.89 -31.17
N ILE A 149 25.35 9.98 -31.38
CA ILE A 149 24.70 9.30 -32.52
C ILE A 149 23.50 10.09 -33.05
N GLU A 150 23.59 10.48 -34.32
CA GLU A 150 22.68 11.29 -35.14
C GLU A 150 21.26 10.70 -35.37
N ASN A 151 20.93 9.54 -34.80
CA ASN A 151 19.71 8.77 -35.13
C ASN A 151 18.67 8.65 -33.99
N ILE A 152 18.70 9.55 -32.99
CA ILE A 152 17.81 9.50 -31.80
C ILE A 152 16.42 10.13 -32.04
N ARG A 153 16.08 10.57 -33.26
CA ARG A 153 14.70 11.03 -33.54
C ARG A 153 13.68 9.89 -33.55
N ASP A 154 14.11 8.65 -33.80
CA ASP A 154 13.19 7.52 -34.01
C ASP A 154 13.13 6.51 -32.86
N SER A 155 14.07 6.56 -31.90
CA SER A 155 14.14 5.59 -30.78
C SER A 155 13.60 6.11 -29.45
N ILE A 156 13.20 7.38 -29.36
CA ILE A 156 12.51 7.90 -28.18
C ILE A 156 11.01 7.63 -28.38
N PRO A 157 10.39 6.67 -27.66
CA PRO A 157 8.95 6.48 -27.75
C PRO A 157 8.24 7.79 -27.39
N LYS A 158 7.59 8.43 -28.37
CA LYS A 158 6.81 9.67 -28.24
C LYS A 158 5.68 9.56 -27.20
N GLN A 159 5.34 8.34 -26.79
CA GLN A 159 4.52 8.11 -25.60
C GLN A 159 5.41 8.18 -24.37
N ARG A 160 5.37 9.33 -23.66
CA ARG A 160 5.75 9.42 -22.25
C ARG A 160 4.95 8.35 -21.49
N LYS A 161 5.48 7.12 -21.36
CA LYS A 161 4.89 6.09 -20.50
C LYS A 161 4.72 6.77 -19.15
N ARG A 162 3.47 6.89 -18.67
CA ARG A 162 3.14 7.58 -17.41
C ARG A 162 4.02 7.00 -16.32
N ARG A 163 5.04 7.75 -15.93
CA ARG A 163 5.95 7.35 -14.87
C ARG A 163 5.17 7.45 -13.57
N LYS A 164 5.23 6.40 -12.76
CA LYS A 164 4.54 6.38 -11.48
C LYS A 164 5.53 6.79 -10.40
N ARG A 165 5.21 7.86 -9.70
CA ARG A 165 5.97 8.32 -8.54
C ARG A 165 5.36 7.76 -7.27
N TYR A 166 6.22 7.41 -6.35
CA TYR A 166 5.85 6.91 -5.04
C TYR A 166 6.67 7.62 -3.96
N VAL A 167 6.06 7.75 -2.80
CA VAL A 167 6.72 8.15 -1.57
C VAL A 167 6.95 6.90 -0.74
N ILE A 168 8.21 6.61 -0.42
CA ILE A 168 8.58 5.58 0.55
C ILE A 168 8.82 6.29 1.88
N LEU A 169 7.99 5.98 2.87
CA LEU A 169 8.11 6.47 4.23
C LEU A 169 8.62 5.33 5.11
N TYR A 170 9.76 5.48 5.79
CA TYR A 170 10.37 4.39 6.54
C TYR A 170 11.05 4.86 7.82
N LYS A 171 11.28 3.91 8.73
CA LYS A 171 12.06 4.07 9.95
C LYS A 171 13.22 3.08 9.96
N MET A 172 14.37 3.58 10.37
CA MET A 172 15.55 2.77 10.62
C MET A 172 15.61 2.40 12.10
N LYS A 173 16.21 1.26 12.40
CA LYS A 173 16.55 0.82 13.74
C LYS A 173 18.03 0.51 13.80
N ASP A 174 18.71 1.22 14.67
CA ASP A 174 20.09 0.96 15.02
C ASP A 174 20.16 0.49 16.46
N ARG A 175 20.64 -0.75 16.65
CA ARG A 175 20.60 -1.47 17.94
C ARG A 175 19.18 -1.47 18.53
N ASN A 176 18.92 -0.57 19.48
CA ASN A 176 17.64 -0.41 20.18
C ASN A 176 16.98 0.96 19.97
N VAL A 177 17.58 1.83 19.15
CA VAL A 177 17.05 3.16 18.86
C VAL A 177 16.35 3.12 17.50
N VAL A 178 15.08 3.50 17.48
CA VAL A 178 14.30 3.66 16.25
C VAL A 178 14.36 5.12 15.84
N SER A 179 14.72 5.37 14.58
CA SER A 179 14.80 6.71 14.02
C SER A 179 13.43 7.36 13.88
N ASP A 180 13.45 8.67 13.67
CA ASP A 180 12.32 9.37 13.09
C ASP A 180 12.00 8.86 11.68
N TRP A 181 10.82 9.26 11.19
CA TRP A 181 10.41 8.96 9.84
C TRP A 181 11.34 9.60 8.82
N ILE A 182 11.66 8.87 7.77
CA ILE A 182 12.39 9.35 6.60
C ILE A 182 11.49 9.14 5.39
N ALA A 183 11.39 10.15 4.52
CA ALA A 183 10.62 10.09 3.29
C ALA A 183 11.55 10.23 2.08
N ILE A 184 11.41 9.34 1.11
CA ILE A 184 12.11 9.45 -0.19
C ILE A 184 11.11 9.34 -1.34
N GLU A 185 11.33 10.11 -2.38
CA GLU A 185 10.60 10.00 -3.64
C GLU A 185 11.30 9.02 -4.58
N VAL A 186 10.51 8.12 -5.15
CA VAL A 186 10.98 7.15 -6.13
C VAL A 186 10.08 7.11 -7.34
N GLU A 187 10.69 6.98 -8.51
CA GLU A 187 9.99 6.87 -9.78
C GLU A 187 10.20 5.47 -10.37
N LEU A 188 9.10 4.85 -10.81
CA LEU A 188 9.13 3.59 -11.54
C LEU A 188 9.05 3.82 -13.04
N ILE A 189 10.08 3.34 -13.74
CA ILE A 189 10.21 3.43 -15.19
C ILE A 189 10.11 2.03 -15.79
N LYS A 190 9.05 1.77 -16.53
CA LYS A 190 8.86 0.51 -17.25
C LYS A 190 9.77 0.44 -18.47
N GLN A 191 10.80 -0.39 -18.42
CA GLN A 191 11.70 -0.64 -19.53
C GLN A 191 11.45 -2.03 -20.14
N ASN A 192 11.57 -2.12 -21.46
CA ASN A 192 11.59 -3.42 -22.13
C ASN A 192 13.04 -3.90 -22.12
N THR A 193 13.28 -5.09 -21.57
CA THR A 193 14.59 -5.73 -21.67
C THR A 193 14.83 -6.24 -23.09
N LYS A 194 16.10 -6.53 -23.43
CA LYS A 194 16.49 -7.14 -24.71
C LYS A 194 15.78 -8.49 -24.96
N GLU A 195 15.34 -9.18 -23.91
CA GLU A 195 14.58 -10.43 -23.96
C GLU A 195 13.06 -10.23 -24.11
N GLY A 196 12.58 -8.99 -24.30
CA GLY A 196 11.15 -8.67 -24.37
C GLY A 196 10.41 -8.72 -23.03
N LYS A 197 11.09 -9.03 -21.92
CA LYS A 197 10.51 -8.96 -20.58
C LYS A 197 10.43 -7.50 -20.13
N MET A 198 9.29 -7.05 -19.61
CA MET A 198 9.18 -5.74 -18.99
C MET A 198 9.81 -5.77 -17.60
N GLU A 199 10.81 -4.92 -17.36
CA GLU A 199 11.41 -4.69 -16.05
C GLU A 199 11.12 -3.26 -15.59
N ASP A 200 10.90 -3.10 -14.28
CA ASP A 200 10.71 -1.80 -13.67
C ASP A 200 12.07 -1.31 -13.17
N ASN A 201 12.62 -0.28 -13.82
CA ASN A 201 13.76 0.45 -13.29
C ASN A 201 13.29 1.44 -12.24
N VAL A 202 14.01 1.50 -11.12
CA VAL A 202 13.74 2.46 -10.05
C VAL A 202 14.73 3.59 -10.13
N VAL A 203 14.21 4.81 -10.13
CA VAL A 203 15.01 6.02 -9.92
C VAL A 203 14.65 6.57 -8.55
N ILE A 204 15.67 6.78 -7.71
CA ILE A 204 15.50 7.45 -6.43
C ILE A 204 15.79 8.92 -6.68
N ASN A 205 14.76 9.75 -6.61
CA ASN A 205 14.87 11.17 -6.93
C ASN A 205 15.56 11.90 -5.78
N LYS A 206 14.91 11.96 -4.62
CA LYS A 206 15.42 12.72 -3.46
C LYS A 206 14.77 12.33 -2.15
N GLU A 207 15.36 12.86 -1.08
CA GLU A 207 14.75 12.91 0.25
C GLU A 207 13.68 14.02 0.27
N LEU A 208 12.56 13.75 0.93
CA LEU A 208 11.41 14.64 1.01
C LEU A 208 11.27 15.20 2.43
N ASP A 209 10.60 16.34 2.54
CA ASP A 209 10.21 16.89 3.83
C ASP A 209 9.07 16.06 4.41
N VAL A 210 9.39 15.31 5.46
CA VAL A 210 8.45 14.40 6.12
C VAL A 210 7.24 15.14 6.67
N GLU A 211 7.40 16.34 7.22
CA GLU A 211 6.30 17.10 7.81
C GLU A 211 5.30 17.51 6.73
N MET A 212 5.82 18.00 5.60
CA MET A 212 5.01 18.39 4.45
C MET A 212 4.32 17.19 3.79
N GLU A 213 5.00 16.06 3.65
CA GLU A 213 4.39 14.84 3.12
C GLU A 213 3.31 14.28 4.06
N MET A 214 3.51 14.37 5.37
CA MET A 214 2.53 13.89 6.35
C MET A 214 1.21 14.66 6.30
N LYS A 215 1.22 15.95 5.94
CA LYS A 215 -0.01 16.77 5.81
C LYS A 215 -1.06 16.17 4.86
N TRP A 216 -0.68 15.35 3.88
CA TRP A 216 -1.63 14.62 3.02
C TRP A 216 -1.68 13.11 3.27
N MET A 217 -0.57 12.50 3.73
CA MET A 217 -0.48 11.05 3.92
C MET A 217 -1.03 10.53 5.24
N GLU A 218 -1.16 11.37 6.26
CA GLU A 218 -1.53 10.96 7.62
C GLU A 218 -2.70 9.97 7.72
N PRO A 219 -3.87 10.20 7.07
CA PRO A 219 -4.97 9.22 7.13
C PRO A 219 -4.60 7.87 6.52
N LEU A 220 -3.83 7.87 5.43
CA LEU A 220 -3.38 6.65 4.75
C LEU A 220 -2.35 5.89 5.61
N LEU A 221 -1.47 6.63 6.28
CA LEU A 221 -0.49 6.04 7.18
C LEU A 221 -1.18 5.38 8.38
N GLN A 222 -2.16 6.04 8.99
CA GLN A 222 -2.89 5.47 10.12
C GLN A 222 -3.61 4.17 9.71
N GLU A 223 -4.27 4.15 8.55
CA GLU A 223 -4.93 2.96 8.03
C GLU A 223 -3.95 1.78 7.88
N LYS A 224 -2.75 2.03 7.34
CA LYS A 224 -1.71 1.01 7.20
C LYS A 224 -1.13 0.55 8.53
N LEU A 225 -0.98 1.46 9.50
CA LEU A 225 -0.54 1.13 10.86
C LEU A 225 -1.57 0.26 11.57
N ASP A 226 -2.85 0.63 11.52
CA ASP A 226 -3.94 -0.13 12.14
C ASP A 226 -4.05 -1.53 11.53
N ALA A 227 -3.95 -1.63 10.19
CA ALA A 227 -3.94 -2.92 9.50
C ALA A 227 -2.74 -3.80 9.91
N ARG A 228 -1.55 -3.19 10.07
CA ARG A 228 -0.35 -3.90 10.55
C ARG A 228 -0.52 -4.39 11.99
N ASN A 229 -1.00 -3.52 12.89
CA ASN A 229 -1.18 -3.85 14.29
C ASN A 229 -2.20 -4.97 14.48
N LYS A 230 -3.33 -4.89 13.78
CA LYS A 230 -4.34 -5.96 13.76
C LYS A 230 -3.74 -7.30 13.31
N LYS A 231 -2.90 -7.29 12.28
CA LYS A 231 -2.21 -8.50 11.81
C LYS A 231 -1.26 -9.07 12.86
N ILE A 232 -0.47 -8.22 13.51
CA ILE A 232 0.43 -8.63 14.60
C ILE A 232 -0.36 -9.28 15.75
N GLU A 233 -1.49 -8.69 16.14
CA GLU A 233 -2.36 -9.26 17.17
C GLU A 233 -2.92 -10.63 16.78
N GLU A 234 -3.37 -10.77 15.53
CA GLU A 234 -3.88 -12.05 15.00
C GLU A 234 -2.79 -13.13 15.00
N ASP A 235 -1.58 -12.78 14.55
CA ASP A 235 -0.43 -13.69 14.52
C ASP A 235 0.00 -14.10 15.94
N ASN A 236 0.04 -13.16 16.88
CA ASN A 236 0.32 -13.43 18.30
C ASN A 236 -0.73 -14.37 18.92
N LYS A 237 -2.02 -14.15 18.64
CA LYS A 237 -3.11 -15.03 19.09
C LYS A 237 -2.99 -16.44 18.51
N ARG A 238 -2.55 -16.58 17.25
CA ARG A 238 -2.31 -17.88 16.62
C ARG A 238 -1.12 -18.60 17.26
N ALA A 239 0.00 -17.90 17.44
CA ALA A 239 1.19 -18.45 18.08
C ALA A 239 0.90 -18.95 19.50
N LEU A 240 0.14 -18.18 20.30
CA LEU A 240 -0.25 -18.60 21.65
C LEU A 240 -1.13 -19.86 21.65
N LYS A 241 -2.07 -19.97 20.70
CA LYS A 241 -2.90 -21.18 20.55
C LYS A 241 -2.07 -22.40 20.16
N GLU A 242 -1.06 -22.21 19.31
CA GLU A 242 -0.16 -23.29 18.90
C GLU A 242 0.74 -23.75 20.05
N GLN A 243 1.27 -22.83 20.86
CA GLN A 243 2.04 -23.16 22.06
C GLN A 243 1.20 -23.99 23.04
N LYS A 244 -0.03 -23.54 23.37
CA LYS A 244 -0.95 -24.31 24.24
C LYS A 244 -1.26 -25.71 23.71
N LYS A 245 -1.40 -25.86 22.38
CA LYS A 245 -1.60 -27.18 21.75
C LYS A 245 -0.37 -28.07 21.89
N LYS A 246 0.84 -27.52 21.74
CA LYS A 246 2.11 -28.26 21.92
C LYS A 246 2.29 -28.69 23.37
N GLU A 247 2.04 -27.82 24.34
CA GLU A 247 2.07 -28.12 25.77
C GLU A 247 1.08 -29.24 26.13
N LYS A 248 -0.17 -29.14 25.67
CA LYS A 248 -1.18 -30.19 25.90
C LYS A 248 -0.76 -31.54 25.31
N LYS A 249 -0.18 -31.55 24.10
CA LYS A 249 0.33 -32.78 23.47
C LYS A 249 1.51 -33.37 24.25
N SER A 250 2.44 -32.53 24.71
CA SER A 250 3.57 -32.94 25.54
C SER A 250 3.10 -33.55 26.85
N TRP A 251 2.20 -32.87 27.58
CA TRP A 251 1.62 -33.38 28.82
C TRP A 251 0.90 -34.73 28.63
N MET A 252 0.10 -34.87 27.56
CA MET A 252 -0.56 -36.14 27.24
C MET A 252 0.43 -37.27 26.92
N SER A 253 1.59 -36.97 26.32
CA SER A 253 2.61 -37.99 26.06
C SER A 253 3.30 -38.46 27.35
N ILE A 254 3.57 -37.55 28.29
CA ILE A 254 4.13 -37.86 29.61
C ILE A 254 3.15 -38.70 30.45
N PHE A 255 1.86 -38.34 30.40
CA PHE A 255 0.83 -39.10 31.11
C PHE A 255 0.70 -40.53 30.58
N LYS A 256 0.69 -40.69 29.24
CA LYS A 256 0.63 -42.01 28.60
C LYS A 256 1.86 -42.88 28.86
N SER A 257 3.06 -42.30 28.95
CA SER A 257 4.28 -43.06 29.26
C SER A 257 4.34 -43.50 30.72
N SER A 258 3.76 -42.71 31.63
CA SER A 258 3.71 -43.02 33.06
C SER A 258 2.74 -44.17 33.37
N ASN A 259 1.57 -44.20 32.72
CA ASN A 259 0.60 -45.30 32.89
C ASN A 259 1.01 -46.63 32.26
N LYS A 260 2.04 -46.68 31.41
CA LYS A 260 2.51 -47.92 30.78
C LYS A 260 3.56 -48.67 31.61
N LYS A 261 4.00 -48.09 32.73
CA LYS A 261 5.02 -48.65 33.64
C LYS A 261 4.42 -49.22 34.95
N ILE A 262 3.09 -49.27 35.04
CA ILE A 262 2.32 -49.94 36.11
C ILE A 262 1.67 -51.15 35.47
#